data_AF-A0AB39CU36-F1
#
_entry.id   AF-A0AB39CU36-F1
#
_cell.length_a   1.000
_cell.length_b   1.000
_cell.length_c   1.000
_cell.angle_alpha   90.00
_cell.angle_beta   90.00
_cell.angle_gamma   90.00
#
_symmetry.space_group_name_H-M   'P 1'
#
loop_
_entity.id
_entity.type
_entity.pdbx_description
1 polymer ?
#
loop_
_entity_poly.entity_id
_entity_poly.type
_entity_poly.pdbx_seq_one_letter_code
_entity_poly.pdbx_strand_id
1 'polypeptide(L)'
;MNTGLFRTAFREMMKGVCTSVPGHVLTFDPGQQRAQVRIGVQTVTAGGATIQPPPIIDVPVLFPGGTQFAVIHQIDPGDEGLILFSQRCVDAWKQTGGVAQNPLARFHDTHDAFFIPGFRPLPTRISGFANDGIRMQSRDGSRHVWIKSSGEIVADNGAAHVQITPAGAVNIENSAGHIRLQADGKVVINGACVINPDGTIEAPNITYGGISAKDHKHDGVEPGGGSTGGPTN
;
A
#
# COMPACT_ATOMS: atom_id res chain seq x y z
N MET A 1 35.63 -46.92 4.21
CA MET A 1 35.23 -45.79 3.33
C MET A 1 35.21 -44.52 4.16
N ASN A 2 35.92 -43.48 3.70
CA ASN A 2 36.21 -42.27 4.47
C ASN A 2 35.02 -41.29 4.46
N THR A 3 33.88 -41.70 4.99
CA THR A 3 32.60 -40.96 4.99
C THR A 3 32.71 -39.56 5.60
N GLY A 4 33.66 -39.34 6.52
CA GLY A 4 33.95 -38.03 7.09
C GLY A 4 34.52 -37.03 6.08
N LEU A 5 35.45 -37.45 5.20
CA LEU A 5 36.09 -36.57 4.23
C LEU A 5 35.09 -36.06 3.18
N PHE A 6 34.26 -36.97 2.63
CA PHE A 6 33.24 -36.60 1.65
C PHE A 6 32.19 -35.65 2.23
N ARG A 7 31.79 -35.87 3.49
CA ARG A 7 30.84 -34.99 4.18
C ARG A 7 31.39 -33.58 4.39
N THR A 8 32.67 -33.48 4.80
CA THR A 8 33.33 -32.18 4.98
C THR A 8 33.52 -31.46 3.66
N ALA A 9 34.05 -32.15 2.64
CA ALA A 9 34.23 -31.57 1.30
C ALA A 9 32.92 -31.05 0.71
N PHE A 10 31.84 -31.84 0.79
CA PHE A 10 30.52 -31.42 0.34
C PHE A 10 30.01 -30.19 1.11
N ARG A 11 30.15 -30.18 2.44
CA ARG A 11 29.75 -29.02 3.26
C ARG A 11 30.51 -27.75 2.87
N GLU A 12 31.81 -27.84 2.63
CA GLU A 12 32.61 -26.68 2.21
C GLU A 12 32.22 -26.18 0.81
N MET A 13 31.98 -27.07 -0.15
CA MET A 13 31.46 -26.68 -1.46
C MET A 13 30.11 -25.98 -1.36
N MET A 14 29.21 -26.47 -0.51
CA MET A 14 27.89 -25.87 -0.31
C MET A 14 27.93 -24.45 0.29
N LYS A 15 29.01 -24.06 0.99
CA LYS A 15 29.15 -22.68 1.50
C LYS A 15 29.27 -21.63 0.39
N GLY A 16 29.76 -22.04 -0.79
CA GLY A 16 29.87 -21.16 -1.96
C GLY A 16 28.59 -21.06 -2.78
N VAL A 17 27.56 -21.86 -2.47
CA VAL A 17 26.30 -21.89 -3.23
C VAL A 17 25.37 -20.81 -2.69
N CYS A 18 25.25 -19.69 -3.40
CA CYS A 18 24.33 -18.63 -3.04
C CYS A 18 22.88 -19.03 -3.37
N THR A 19 22.00 -18.98 -2.38
CA THR A 19 20.57 -19.35 -2.52
C THR A 19 19.69 -18.15 -2.19
N SER A 20 19.67 -17.76 -0.92
CA SER A 20 19.01 -16.55 -0.45
C SER A 20 19.61 -16.08 0.86
N VAL A 21 19.59 -14.77 1.11
CA VAL A 21 20.06 -14.18 2.37
C VAL A 21 19.29 -12.90 2.68
N PRO A 22 18.93 -12.61 3.95
CA PRO A 22 18.32 -11.33 4.28
C PRO A 22 19.30 -10.18 4.05
N GLY A 23 18.75 -9.02 3.73
CA GLY A 23 19.53 -7.81 3.47
C GLY A 23 18.67 -6.58 3.43
N HIS A 24 19.29 -5.46 3.09
CA HIS A 24 18.63 -4.17 2.97
C HIS A 24 19.10 -3.40 1.74
N VAL A 25 18.27 -2.46 1.30
CA VAL A 25 18.58 -1.53 0.22
C VAL A 25 19.56 -0.46 0.70
N LEU A 26 20.57 -0.15 -0.11
CA LEU A 26 21.45 1.01 0.06
C LEU A 26 20.96 2.18 -0.79
N THR A 27 20.66 1.91 -2.07
CA THR A 27 20.15 2.89 -3.03
C THR A 27 19.18 2.22 -3.99
N PHE A 28 18.26 2.99 -4.56
CA PHE A 28 17.29 2.52 -5.54
C PHE A 28 17.17 3.55 -6.67
N ASP A 29 17.24 3.07 -7.92
CA ASP A 29 16.97 3.84 -9.13
C ASP A 29 15.52 3.56 -9.58
N PRO A 30 14.59 4.52 -9.46
CA PRO A 30 13.20 4.33 -9.89
C PRO A 30 13.03 4.19 -11.40
N GLY A 31 13.91 4.80 -12.20
CA GLY A 31 13.84 4.75 -13.67
C GLY A 31 14.25 3.38 -14.22
N GLN A 32 15.21 2.72 -13.56
CA GLN A 32 15.65 1.37 -13.93
C GLN A 32 15.01 0.26 -13.10
N GLN A 33 14.34 0.59 -11.99
CA GLN A 33 13.84 -0.36 -11.00
C GLN A 33 14.95 -1.31 -10.51
N ARG A 34 16.13 -0.73 -10.25
CA ARG A 34 17.33 -1.44 -9.77
C ARG A 34 17.75 -0.91 -8.42
N ALA A 35 18.12 -1.82 -7.53
CA ALA A 35 18.68 -1.49 -6.23
C ALA A 35 20.16 -1.85 -6.16
N GLN A 36 20.87 -1.10 -5.32
CA GLN A 36 22.06 -1.61 -4.66
C GLN A 36 21.64 -2.16 -3.31
N VAL A 37 21.97 -3.42 -3.02
CA VAL A 37 21.60 -4.10 -1.77
C VAL A 37 22.83 -4.56 -1.01
N ARG A 38 22.68 -4.72 0.31
CA ARG A 38 23.72 -5.25 1.19
C ARG A 38 23.19 -6.44 1.96
N ILE A 39 23.99 -7.50 1.99
CA ILE A 39 23.72 -8.70 2.78
C ILE A 39 23.74 -8.33 4.27
N GLY A 40 22.70 -8.68 5.02
CA GLY A 40 22.57 -8.37 6.44
C GLY A 40 23.30 -9.34 7.38
N VAL A 41 23.88 -10.42 6.84
CA VAL A 41 24.56 -11.48 7.60
C VAL A 41 26.04 -11.52 7.24
N GLN A 42 26.89 -11.47 8.26
CA GLN A 42 28.33 -11.58 8.07
C GLN A 42 28.76 -13.04 7.83
N THR A 43 29.80 -13.23 7.05
CA THR A 43 30.44 -14.54 6.87
C THR A 43 31.55 -14.75 7.89
N VAL A 44 31.66 -15.96 8.43
CA VAL A 44 32.74 -16.34 9.37
C VAL A 44 33.72 -17.24 8.63
N THR A 45 34.97 -16.80 8.56
CA THR A 45 36.07 -17.56 7.97
C THR A 45 36.46 -18.76 8.83
N ALA A 46 37.23 -19.71 8.27
CA ALA A 46 37.76 -20.84 9.04
C ALA A 46 38.63 -20.41 10.24
N GLY A 47 39.25 -19.23 10.17
CA GLY A 47 40.02 -18.63 11.28
C GLY A 47 39.18 -17.84 12.29
N GLY A 48 37.85 -17.85 12.18
CA GLY A 48 36.94 -17.13 13.08
C GLY A 48 36.80 -15.63 12.80
N ALA A 49 37.51 -15.09 11.80
CA ALA A 49 37.34 -13.70 11.40
C ALA A 49 36.00 -13.50 10.68
N THR A 50 35.32 -12.42 11.03
CA THR A 50 34.02 -12.07 10.49
C THR A 50 34.17 -11.05 9.37
N ILE A 51 33.61 -11.33 8.20
CA ILE A 51 33.71 -10.50 6.99
C ILE A 51 32.30 -10.05 6.60
N GLN A 52 32.16 -8.75 6.32
CA GLN A 52 30.95 -8.19 5.74
C GLN A 52 31.04 -8.30 4.20
N PRO A 53 30.12 -9.00 3.53
CA PRO A 53 30.11 -9.06 2.07
C PRO A 53 29.96 -7.66 1.45
N PRO A 54 30.59 -7.40 0.29
CA PRO A 54 30.43 -6.14 -0.42
C PRO A 54 28.98 -5.95 -0.90
N PRO A 55 28.56 -4.69 -1.14
CA PRO A 55 27.26 -4.42 -1.75
C PRO A 55 27.12 -5.06 -3.13
N ILE A 56 25.90 -5.51 -3.45
CA ILE A 56 25.53 -6.04 -4.76
C ILE A 56 24.79 -4.93 -5.50
N ILE A 57 25.20 -4.65 -6.74
CA ILE A 57 24.62 -3.60 -7.60
C ILE A 57 23.73 -4.20 -8.68
N ASP A 58 22.95 -3.36 -9.36
CA ASP A 58 22.07 -3.76 -10.47
C ASP A 58 21.15 -4.95 -10.12
N VAL A 59 20.52 -4.86 -8.94
CA VAL A 59 19.61 -5.89 -8.43
C VAL A 59 18.17 -5.51 -8.77
N PRO A 60 17.45 -6.28 -9.61
CA PRO A 60 16.03 -6.03 -9.86
C PRO A 60 15.21 -6.20 -8.58
N VAL A 61 14.30 -5.26 -8.34
CA VAL A 61 13.37 -5.29 -7.20
C VAL A 61 12.03 -5.89 -7.64
N LEU A 62 11.49 -6.81 -6.84
CA LEU A 62 10.18 -7.39 -7.09
C LEU A 62 9.07 -6.38 -6.75
N PHE A 63 8.27 -6.04 -7.77
CA PHE A 63 6.96 -5.42 -7.61
C PHE A 63 5.89 -6.43 -8.04
N PRO A 64 4.96 -6.84 -7.16
CA PRO A 64 3.91 -7.78 -7.53
C PRO A 64 3.06 -7.24 -8.68
N GLY A 65 2.89 -8.01 -9.75
CA GLY A 65 2.18 -7.55 -10.93
C GLY A 65 2.40 -8.42 -12.16
N GLY A 66 1.77 -8.02 -13.25
CA GLY A 66 1.93 -8.60 -14.58
C GLY A 66 2.02 -7.50 -15.64
N THR A 67 1.71 -7.85 -16.89
CA THR A 67 1.82 -6.92 -18.03
C THR A 67 0.81 -5.76 -18.00
N GLN A 68 -0.30 -5.90 -17.27
CA GLN A 68 -1.38 -4.90 -17.24
C GLN A 68 -1.44 -4.10 -15.93
N PHE A 69 -1.05 -4.69 -14.81
CA PHE A 69 -1.19 -4.08 -13.49
C PHE A 69 0.00 -4.44 -12.61
N ALA A 70 0.40 -3.50 -11.75
CA ALA A 70 1.44 -3.69 -10.75
C ALA A 70 1.07 -2.99 -9.43
N VAL A 71 1.52 -3.58 -8.33
CA VAL A 71 1.51 -3.00 -6.98
C VAL A 71 2.86 -2.34 -6.75
N ILE A 72 2.88 -1.01 -6.88
CA ILE A 72 4.08 -0.20 -6.70
C ILE A 72 4.09 0.36 -5.28
N HIS A 73 5.24 0.27 -4.62
CA HIS A 73 5.47 0.87 -3.31
C HIS A 73 6.82 1.59 -3.31
N GLN A 74 6.95 2.56 -2.41
CA GLN A 74 8.20 3.29 -2.20
C GLN A 74 9.29 2.34 -1.68
N ILE A 75 10.51 2.49 -2.20
CA ILE A 75 11.71 1.79 -1.76
C ILE A 75 12.71 2.85 -1.30
N ASP A 76 13.06 2.81 -0.02
CA ASP A 76 14.01 3.73 0.59
C ASP A 76 15.29 2.99 1.06
N PRO A 77 16.42 3.71 1.21
CA PRO A 77 17.59 3.18 1.90
C PRO A 77 17.23 2.63 3.29
N GLY A 78 17.68 1.41 3.57
CA GLY A 78 17.38 0.70 4.80
C GLY A 78 16.12 -0.16 4.74
N ASP A 79 15.36 -0.17 3.64
CA ASP A 79 14.27 -1.13 3.48
C ASP A 79 14.82 -2.56 3.42
N GLU A 80 14.25 -3.40 4.27
CA GLU A 80 14.68 -4.78 4.48
C GLU A 80 13.88 -5.76 3.63
N GLY A 81 14.54 -6.86 3.29
CA GLY A 81 13.97 -7.88 2.42
C GLY A 81 14.85 -9.12 2.30
N LEU A 82 14.50 -9.95 1.34
CA LEU A 82 15.23 -11.15 1.00
C LEU A 82 15.96 -10.93 -0.32
N ILE A 83 17.28 -11.17 -0.32
CA ILE A 83 18.08 -11.24 -1.53
C ILE A 83 18.03 -12.69 -2.01
N LEU A 84 17.58 -12.91 -3.24
CA LEU A 84 17.54 -14.21 -3.89
C LEU A 84 18.63 -14.29 -4.95
N PHE A 85 19.27 -15.45 -5.08
CA PHE A 85 20.29 -15.66 -6.11
C PHE A 85 19.79 -16.67 -7.14
N SER A 86 19.93 -16.30 -8.42
CA SER A 86 19.57 -17.17 -9.53
C SER A 86 20.52 -18.35 -9.63
N GLN A 87 19.98 -19.49 -10.07
CA GLN A 87 20.81 -20.63 -10.43
C GLN A 87 21.75 -20.32 -11.60
N ARG A 88 21.40 -19.41 -12.52
CA ARG A 88 22.21 -19.10 -13.72
C ARG A 88 22.43 -17.59 -13.83
N CYS A 89 23.44 -17.20 -14.61
CA CYS A 89 23.67 -15.81 -14.93
C CYS A 89 22.41 -15.16 -15.54
N VAL A 90 22.04 -13.99 -15.01
CA VAL A 90 20.85 -13.24 -15.43
C VAL A 90 21.19 -11.93 -16.13
N ASP A 91 22.46 -11.59 -16.32
CA ASP A 91 22.89 -10.31 -16.88
C ASP A 91 22.24 -10.00 -18.23
N ALA A 92 22.25 -10.97 -19.15
CA ALA A 92 21.60 -10.79 -20.45
C ALA A 92 20.08 -10.64 -20.30
N TRP A 93 19.46 -11.43 -19.41
CA TRP A 93 18.01 -11.37 -19.18
C TRP A 93 17.57 -10.03 -18.59
N LYS A 94 18.37 -9.43 -17.69
CA LYS A 94 18.12 -8.09 -17.14
C LYS A 94 18.04 -7.01 -18.23
N GLN A 95 18.67 -7.23 -19.39
CA GLN A 95 18.69 -6.27 -20.50
C GLN A 95 17.62 -6.58 -21.56
N THR A 96 17.43 -7.85 -21.92
CA THR A 96 16.59 -8.23 -23.06
C THR A 96 15.19 -8.71 -22.68
N GLY A 97 15.01 -9.18 -21.45
CA GLY A 97 13.86 -10.00 -21.07
C GLY A 97 13.75 -11.26 -21.94
N GLY A 98 12.58 -11.91 -21.89
CA GLY A 98 12.26 -13.08 -22.73
C GLY A 98 13.23 -14.25 -22.54
N VAL A 99 13.58 -14.90 -23.66
CA VAL A 99 14.63 -15.92 -23.71
C VAL A 99 15.96 -15.23 -23.97
N ALA A 100 16.84 -15.21 -22.97
CA ALA A 100 18.16 -14.60 -23.05
C ALA A 100 19.24 -15.67 -23.17
N GLN A 101 20.33 -15.35 -23.88
CA GLN A 101 21.53 -16.19 -23.86
C GLN A 101 22.17 -16.15 -22.48
N ASN A 102 22.85 -17.23 -22.10
CA ASN A 102 23.64 -17.25 -20.87
C ASN A 102 25.07 -16.78 -21.18
N PRO A 103 25.43 -15.51 -20.89
CA PRO A 103 26.71 -14.96 -21.34
C PRO A 103 27.88 -15.48 -20.51
N LEU A 104 27.62 -15.94 -19.28
CA LEU A 104 28.65 -16.33 -18.32
C LEU A 104 28.22 -17.63 -17.63
N ALA A 105 29.12 -18.60 -17.55
CA ALA A 105 28.85 -19.90 -16.91
C ALA A 105 28.75 -19.83 -15.36
N ARG A 106 28.32 -18.69 -14.79
CA ARG A 106 28.08 -18.51 -13.35
C ARG A 106 26.90 -19.37 -12.90
N PHE A 107 27.02 -19.87 -11.67
CA PHE A 107 26.04 -20.74 -11.04
C PHE A 107 25.94 -20.39 -9.56
N HIS A 108 24.75 -19.95 -9.10
CA HIS A 108 24.54 -19.53 -7.70
C HIS A 108 25.52 -18.44 -7.22
N ASP A 109 25.70 -17.39 -8.03
CA ASP A 109 26.64 -16.29 -7.76
C ASP A 109 25.95 -15.08 -7.13
N THR A 110 26.70 -14.28 -6.37
CA THR A 110 26.19 -13.09 -5.68
C THR A 110 25.74 -11.97 -6.62
N HIS A 111 26.27 -11.90 -7.84
CA HIS A 111 25.90 -10.87 -8.83
C HIS A 111 24.56 -11.17 -9.52
N ASP A 112 24.14 -12.43 -9.50
CA ASP A 112 22.92 -12.91 -10.13
C ASP A 112 21.73 -12.80 -9.16
N ALA A 113 21.62 -11.64 -8.51
CA ALA A 113 20.69 -11.39 -7.43
C ALA A 113 19.38 -10.72 -7.88
N PHE A 114 18.32 -10.97 -7.09
CA PHE A 114 17.03 -10.29 -7.08
C PHE A 114 16.71 -9.86 -5.65
N PHE A 115 15.87 -8.82 -5.49
CA PHE A 115 15.46 -8.35 -4.17
C PHE A 115 13.94 -8.43 -3.99
N ILE A 116 13.50 -9.10 -2.92
CA ILE A 116 12.11 -9.15 -2.48
C ILE A 116 11.97 -8.26 -1.24
N PRO A 117 11.39 -7.05 -1.36
CA PRO A 117 11.18 -6.17 -0.23
C PRO A 117 10.11 -6.72 0.73
N GLY A 118 10.25 -6.44 2.03
CA GLY A 118 9.16 -6.59 3.01
C GLY A 118 9.37 -7.61 4.12
N PHE A 119 10.38 -8.48 4.04
CA PHE A 119 10.81 -9.29 5.19
C PHE A 119 11.46 -8.37 6.22
N ARG A 120 10.99 -8.42 7.47
CA ARG A 120 11.40 -7.49 8.53
C ARG A 120 11.89 -8.23 9.78
N PRO A 121 13.05 -7.87 10.35
CA PRO A 121 13.43 -8.27 11.69
C PRO A 121 12.55 -7.60 12.76
N LEU A 122 12.64 -8.10 13.99
CA LEU A 122 11.86 -7.61 15.13
C LEU A 122 11.92 -6.09 15.38
N PRO A 123 13.07 -5.39 15.19
CA PRO A 123 13.16 -3.95 15.39
C PRO A 123 12.33 -3.13 14.40
N THR A 124 12.15 -3.62 13.16
CA THR A 124 11.45 -2.93 12.08
C THR A 124 10.11 -3.57 11.72
N ARG A 125 9.63 -4.52 12.54
CA ARG A 125 8.32 -5.16 12.39
C ARG A 125 7.22 -4.12 12.24
N ILE A 126 6.13 -4.50 11.58
CA ILE A 126 4.97 -3.63 11.37
C ILE A 126 4.40 -3.22 12.74
N SER A 127 4.44 -1.93 13.05
CA SER A 127 3.85 -1.37 14.28
C SER A 127 2.34 -1.28 14.12
N GLY A 128 1.60 -1.57 15.20
CA GLY A 128 0.14 -1.54 15.18
C GLY A 128 -0.48 -2.58 14.24
N PHE A 129 0.20 -3.72 14.03
CA PHE A 129 -0.32 -4.81 13.22
C PHE A 129 -1.65 -5.33 13.80
N ALA A 130 -2.67 -5.37 12.96
CA ALA A 130 -3.99 -5.89 13.28
C ALA A 130 -4.30 -7.06 12.34
N ASN A 131 -4.77 -8.16 12.92
CA ASN A 131 -4.93 -9.45 12.24
C ASN A 131 -6.41 -9.75 11.94
N ASP A 132 -7.07 -8.82 11.30
CA ASP A 132 -8.53 -8.78 11.12
C ASP A 132 -8.90 -8.26 9.72
N GLY A 133 -8.07 -8.50 8.70
CA GLY A 133 -8.40 -8.15 7.33
C GLY A 133 -7.20 -7.94 6.42
N ILE A 134 -7.46 -7.33 5.26
CA ILE A 134 -6.43 -6.91 4.31
C ILE A 134 -6.31 -5.40 4.37
N ARG A 135 -5.08 -4.91 4.56
CA ARG A 135 -4.80 -3.48 4.72
C ARG A 135 -3.56 -3.06 3.94
N MET A 136 -3.68 -1.96 3.22
CA MET A 136 -2.55 -1.19 2.67
C MET A 136 -2.39 0.05 3.53
N GLN A 137 -1.20 0.32 4.07
CA GLN A 137 -1.02 1.40 5.04
C GLN A 137 0.35 2.08 4.96
N SER A 138 0.43 3.30 5.50
CA SER A 138 1.68 3.94 5.88
C SER A 138 2.38 3.18 7.01
N ARG A 139 3.67 3.47 7.20
CA ARG A 139 4.53 2.79 8.19
C ARG A 139 4.01 2.93 9.62
N ASP A 140 3.47 4.09 9.96
CA ASP A 140 2.84 4.40 11.25
C ASP A 140 1.37 3.92 11.34
N GLY A 141 0.78 3.49 10.22
CA GLY A 141 -0.62 3.09 10.12
C GLY A 141 -1.62 4.25 10.16
N SER A 142 -1.20 5.52 10.11
CA SER A 142 -2.13 6.66 10.13
C SER A 142 -2.92 6.82 8.83
N ARG A 143 -2.40 6.31 7.71
CA ARG A 143 -3.02 6.39 6.38
C ARG A 143 -3.20 5.00 5.85
N HIS A 144 -4.41 4.64 5.42
CA HIS A 144 -4.69 3.27 5.01
C HIS A 144 -5.95 3.08 4.19
N VAL A 145 -6.00 1.95 3.47
CA VAL A 145 -7.22 1.33 2.97
C VAL A 145 -7.31 -0.06 3.59
N TRP A 146 -8.44 -0.39 4.20
CA TRP A 146 -8.63 -1.60 5.00
C TRP A 146 -9.98 -2.24 4.74
N ILE A 147 -9.94 -3.51 4.36
CA ILE A 147 -11.12 -4.38 4.30
C ILE A 147 -11.01 -5.32 5.50
N LYS A 148 -11.87 -5.13 6.50
CA LYS A 148 -11.85 -5.92 7.73
C LYS A 148 -12.68 -7.18 7.59
N SER A 149 -12.33 -8.20 8.38
CA SER A 149 -13.09 -9.45 8.51
C SER A 149 -14.48 -9.23 9.12
N SER A 150 -14.69 -8.12 9.83
CA SER A 150 -15.99 -7.69 10.33
C SER A 150 -16.97 -7.24 9.24
N GLY A 151 -16.50 -7.05 7.99
CA GLY A 151 -17.27 -6.45 6.90
C GLY A 151 -17.13 -4.92 6.82
N GLU A 152 -16.42 -4.29 7.75
CA GLU A 152 -16.11 -2.87 7.70
C GLU A 152 -15.05 -2.57 6.63
N ILE A 153 -15.25 -1.51 5.84
CA ILE A 153 -14.28 -1.02 4.86
C ILE A 153 -13.93 0.42 5.20
N VAL A 154 -12.64 0.73 5.28
CA VAL A 154 -12.13 2.07 5.65
C VAL A 154 -11.10 2.54 4.65
N ALA A 155 -11.20 3.80 4.21
CA ALA A 155 -10.15 4.52 3.52
C ALA A 155 -9.86 5.83 4.28
N ASP A 156 -8.66 5.97 4.83
CA ASP A 156 -8.26 7.06 5.73
C ASP A 156 -6.93 7.65 5.28
N ASN A 157 -6.84 8.99 5.20
CA ASN A 157 -5.61 9.70 4.86
C ASN A 157 -5.01 10.52 6.02
N GLY A 158 -5.55 10.40 7.22
CA GLY A 158 -5.19 11.12 8.44
C GLY A 158 -5.93 12.44 8.67
N ALA A 159 -6.67 12.94 7.67
CA ALA A 159 -7.44 14.19 7.75
C ALA A 159 -8.93 14.01 7.43
N ALA A 160 -9.23 13.05 6.55
CA ALA A 160 -10.57 12.65 6.18
C ALA A 160 -10.60 11.12 6.02
N HIS A 161 -11.78 10.54 6.21
CA HIS A 161 -11.98 9.14 5.93
C HIS A 161 -13.34 8.84 5.31
N VAL A 162 -13.38 7.71 4.62
CA VAL A 162 -14.59 7.08 4.12
C VAL A 162 -14.72 5.72 4.79
N GLN A 163 -15.89 5.43 5.34
CA GLN A 163 -16.18 4.19 6.04
C GLN A 163 -17.47 3.58 5.51
N ILE A 164 -17.44 2.28 5.21
CA ILE A 164 -18.63 1.45 5.04
C ILE A 164 -18.72 0.57 6.27
N THR A 165 -19.78 0.74 7.05
CA THR A 165 -20.01 -0.05 8.26
C THR A 165 -20.54 -1.45 7.90
N PRO A 166 -20.36 -2.46 8.77
CA PRO A 166 -20.94 -3.79 8.57
C PRO A 166 -22.47 -3.78 8.39
N ALA A 167 -23.15 -2.77 8.93
CA ALA A 167 -24.60 -2.59 8.80
C ALA A 167 -25.04 -1.90 7.49
N GLY A 168 -24.09 -1.55 6.61
CA GLY A 168 -24.37 -0.95 5.29
C GLY A 168 -24.43 0.58 5.27
N ALA A 169 -24.23 1.27 6.41
CA ALA A 169 -24.09 2.72 6.42
C ALA A 169 -22.77 3.17 5.77
N VAL A 170 -22.79 4.28 5.03
CA VAL A 170 -21.62 4.89 4.37
C VAL A 170 -21.38 6.28 4.95
N ASN A 171 -20.20 6.48 5.54
CA ASN A 171 -19.79 7.73 6.16
C ASN A 171 -18.63 8.34 5.38
N ILE A 172 -18.71 9.65 5.10
CA ILE A 172 -17.63 10.46 4.52
C ILE A 172 -17.46 11.66 5.44
N GLU A 173 -16.31 11.81 6.07
CA GLU A 173 -16.11 12.86 7.08
C GLU A 173 -14.68 13.39 7.16
N ASN A 174 -14.59 14.63 7.62
CA ASN A 174 -13.36 15.31 7.99
C ASN A 174 -13.61 16.16 9.25
N SER A 175 -12.64 16.98 9.66
CA SER A 175 -12.77 17.83 10.85
C SER A 175 -13.85 18.91 10.76
N ALA A 176 -14.28 19.29 9.55
CA ALA A 176 -15.22 20.38 9.32
C ALA A 176 -16.66 19.90 9.09
N GLY A 177 -16.86 18.64 8.68
CA GLY A 177 -18.18 18.16 8.29
C GLY A 177 -18.24 16.71 7.87
N HIS A 178 -19.46 16.25 7.55
CA HIS A 178 -19.75 14.88 7.16
C HIS A 178 -20.94 14.77 6.20
N ILE A 179 -20.93 13.70 5.40
CA ILE A 179 -22.05 13.17 4.64
C ILE A 179 -22.23 11.71 5.08
N ARG A 180 -23.43 11.33 5.51
CA ARG A 180 -23.71 9.96 5.96
C ARG A 180 -24.95 9.41 5.28
N LEU A 181 -24.79 8.33 4.52
CA LEU A 181 -25.88 7.46 4.11
C LEU A 181 -26.14 6.46 5.25
N GLN A 182 -27.27 6.61 5.91
CA GLN A 182 -27.68 5.74 7.00
C GLN A 182 -28.27 4.43 6.46
N ALA A 183 -28.31 3.41 7.31
CA ALA A 183 -28.84 2.10 6.95
C ALA A 183 -30.35 2.12 6.61
N ASP A 184 -31.08 3.16 7.02
CA ASP A 184 -32.48 3.40 6.68
C ASP A 184 -32.67 4.13 5.33
N GLY A 185 -31.57 4.46 4.63
CA GLY A 185 -31.58 5.13 3.34
C GLY A 185 -31.54 6.66 3.41
N LYS A 186 -31.53 7.27 4.61
CA LYS A 186 -31.41 8.73 4.74
C LYS A 186 -29.99 9.20 4.47
N VAL A 187 -29.86 10.33 3.78
CA VAL A 187 -28.57 11.04 3.64
C VAL A 187 -28.57 12.24 4.56
N VAL A 188 -27.63 12.29 5.49
CA VAL A 188 -27.46 13.39 6.45
C VAL A 188 -26.19 14.17 6.15
N ILE A 189 -26.30 15.49 6.01
CA ILE A 189 -25.17 16.39 5.77
C ILE A 189 -25.06 17.36 6.94
N ASN A 190 -23.93 17.29 7.65
CA ASN A 190 -23.60 18.11 8.82
C ASN A 190 -24.68 18.13 9.92
N GLY A 191 -25.53 17.10 9.99
CA GLY A 191 -26.67 17.03 10.90
C GLY A 191 -27.80 18.03 10.63
N ALA A 192 -27.65 18.93 9.65
CA ALA A 192 -28.61 19.99 9.38
C ALA A 192 -29.50 19.69 8.17
N CYS A 193 -28.94 19.10 7.11
CA CYS A 193 -29.70 18.72 5.93
C CYS A 193 -29.93 17.21 5.92
N VAL A 194 -31.18 16.78 5.74
CA VAL A 194 -31.59 15.38 5.61
C VAL A 194 -32.30 15.20 4.27
N ILE A 195 -31.78 14.29 3.44
CA ILE A 195 -32.46 13.81 2.25
C ILE A 195 -33.12 12.48 2.62
N ASN A 196 -34.44 12.44 2.55
CA ASN A 196 -35.23 11.26 2.88
C ASN A 196 -35.32 10.29 1.69
N PRO A 197 -35.58 8.99 1.93
CA PRO A 197 -35.74 8.00 0.87
C PRO A 197 -36.87 8.29 -0.12
N ASP A 198 -37.87 9.08 0.29
CA ASP A 198 -38.97 9.52 -0.56
C ASP A 198 -38.61 10.71 -1.48
N GLY A 199 -37.37 11.18 -1.42
CA GLY A 199 -36.85 12.30 -2.21
C GLY A 199 -37.05 13.68 -1.59
N THR A 200 -37.69 13.79 -0.42
CA THR A 200 -37.83 15.07 0.28
C THR A 200 -36.51 15.52 0.91
N ILE A 201 -36.34 16.84 1.05
CA ILE A 201 -35.18 17.47 1.69
C ILE A 201 -35.65 18.31 2.87
N GLU A 202 -35.17 17.98 4.06
CA GLU A 202 -35.36 18.75 5.28
C GLU A 202 -34.08 19.54 5.58
N ALA A 203 -34.17 20.87 5.56
CA ALA A 203 -33.06 21.76 5.88
C ALA A 203 -33.55 23.04 6.58
N PRO A 204 -32.77 23.66 7.50
CA PRO A 204 -33.17 24.89 8.19
C PRO A 204 -33.42 26.08 7.27
N ASN A 205 -32.71 26.12 6.14
CA ASN A 205 -32.86 27.11 5.09
C ASN A 205 -32.23 26.59 3.79
N ILE A 206 -32.74 27.03 2.66
CA ILE A 206 -32.17 26.81 1.33
C ILE A 206 -32.02 28.17 0.66
N THR A 207 -30.90 28.42 0.00
CA THR A 207 -30.63 29.71 -0.66
C THR A 207 -30.59 29.53 -2.17
N TYR A 208 -31.40 30.30 -2.90
CA TYR A 208 -31.43 30.31 -4.36
C TYR A 208 -30.89 31.65 -4.88
N GLY A 209 -29.75 31.66 -5.59
CA GLY A 209 -29.16 32.89 -6.11
C GLY A 209 -28.85 33.96 -5.04
N GLY A 210 -28.54 33.54 -3.80
CA GLY A 210 -28.32 34.42 -2.66
C GLY A 210 -29.59 34.79 -1.86
N ILE A 211 -30.78 34.38 -2.32
CA ILE A 211 -32.06 34.65 -1.65
C ILE A 211 -32.42 33.46 -0.74
N SER A 212 -32.56 33.74 0.56
CA SER A 212 -33.02 32.78 1.58
C SER A 212 -34.47 32.38 1.31
N ALA A 213 -34.74 31.09 1.10
CA ALA A 213 -36.12 30.58 0.95
C ALA A 213 -36.95 30.84 2.21
N LYS A 214 -36.33 30.82 3.39
CA LYS A 214 -36.99 31.10 4.66
C LYS A 214 -37.44 32.57 4.80
N ASP A 215 -36.68 33.50 4.24
CA ASP A 215 -36.87 34.94 4.49
C ASP A 215 -37.24 35.75 3.23
N HIS A 216 -37.40 35.09 2.08
CA HIS A 216 -37.72 35.77 0.82
C HIS A 216 -39.07 36.48 0.88
N LYS A 217 -39.17 37.57 0.13
CA LYS A 217 -40.38 38.39 0.02
C LYS A 217 -40.60 38.75 -1.44
N HIS A 218 -41.86 38.99 -1.77
CA HIS A 218 -42.27 39.56 -3.05
C HIS A 218 -42.65 41.02 -2.84
N ASP A 219 -42.07 41.92 -3.62
CA ASP A 219 -42.35 43.36 -3.60
C ASP A 219 -43.35 43.75 -4.71
N GLY A 220 -43.86 44.99 -4.65
CA GLY A 220 -44.78 45.52 -5.66
C GLY A 220 -46.18 44.89 -5.69
N VAL A 221 -46.61 44.27 -4.58
CA VAL A 221 -47.94 43.65 -4.44
C VAL A 221 -48.78 44.35 -3.37
N GLU A 222 -50.11 44.37 -3.56
CA GLU A 222 -51.07 44.80 -2.54
C GLU A 222 -51.53 43.58 -1.71
N PRO A 223 -51.26 43.52 -0.39
CA PRO A 223 -51.65 42.38 0.43
C PRO A 223 -53.18 42.27 0.57
N GLY A 224 -53.73 41.12 0.17
CA GLY A 224 -55.12 40.75 0.47
C GLY A 224 -55.25 39.96 1.78
N GLY A 225 -56.47 39.76 2.27
CA GLY A 225 -56.74 38.95 3.46
C GLY A 225 -56.72 37.43 3.26
N GLY A 226 -56.50 36.95 2.02
CA GLY A 226 -56.47 35.53 1.67
C GLY A 226 -55.06 34.95 1.57
N SER A 227 -54.95 33.63 1.62
CA SER A 227 -53.71 32.93 1.25
C SER A 227 -53.60 32.82 -0.27
N THR A 228 -52.37 32.92 -0.79
CA THR A 228 -52.11 32.62 -2.20
C THR A 228 -52.42 31.15 -2.49
N GLY A 229 -52.71 30.82 -3.74
CA GLY A 229 -52.68 29.43 -4.20
C GLY A 229 -51.27 28.83 -4.04
N GLY A 230 -51.18 27.50 -4.13
CA GLY A 230 -49.89 26.83 -4.22
C GLY A 230 -49.19 27.13 -5.55
N PRO A 231 -47.87 26.85 -5.65
CA PRO A 231 -47.16 26.92 -6.92
C PRO A 231 -47.87 26.06 -7.98
N THR A 232 -48.16 26.64 -9.13
CA THR A 232 -48.64 25.91 -10.31
C THR A 232 -47.48 25.72 -11.29
N ASN A 233 -47.40 24.55 -11.91
CA ASN A 233 -46.44 24.27 -12.99
C ASN A 233 -46.72 25.11 -14.23
#